data_AF-A0A821TWL5-F1
#
_entry.id   AF-A0A821TWL5-F1
#
_cell.length_a   1.000
_cell.length_b   1.000
_cell.length_c   1.000
_cell.angle_alpha   90.00
_cell.angle_beta   90.00
_cell.angle_gamma   90.00
#
_symmetry.space_group_name_H-M   'P 1'
#
loop_
_entity.id
_entity.type
_entity.pdbx_description
1 polymer ?
#
loop_
_entity_poly.entity_id
_entity_poly.type
_entity_poly.pdbx_seq_one_letter_code
_entity_poly.pdbx_strand_id
1 'polypeptide(L)'
;MTLLPNLLTHSGIKCFERFFKAVNSKEGKLKARRRGFLLNDPNLIGLDYLWRVITECNDEISSRGIELLRETCTCTGPSLSPAQQHEAFLTQCCARTQRLHSEMVDEAASECCTKMCRVIRAIQEYINECDRKFSADRQILPIYRSGRGRQCTIIVRFNFQTGQRQIDDIELFSHSNETLHSLRVAVQRRLKCSSESSIKLEMYINKLELYVNGELLDSSHDRKILSQIHLRDKTILVAKVYDGQVCGSGGCGSSNESSSDSSATSPPLPPTAEHALPGVLFAQGTWYLPFILELEHIGITKGHAPLTEAAHLLSQICPPHKH
;
A
#
# COMPACT_ATOMS: atom_id res chain seq x y z
N MET A 1 18.08 -27.44 17.66
CA MET A 1 19.08 -26.59 17.00
C MET A 1 18.37 -25.61 16.10
N THR A 2 18.34 -24.34 16.47
CA THR A 2 17.92 -23.24 15.58
C THR A 2 19.15 -22.80 14.79
N LEU A 3 19.07 -22.81 13.46
CA LEU A 3 20.12 -22.28 12.59
C LEU A 3 20.38 -20.82 12.96
N LEU A 4 21.63 -20.38 13.02
CA LEU A 4 21.92 -18.97 13.26
C LEU A 4 21.49 -18.13 12.03
N PRO A 5 20.75 -17.02 12.21
CA PRO A 5 20.22 -16.23 11.10
C PRO A 5 21.28 -15.77 10.11
N ASN A 6 22.46 -15.37 10.58
CA ASN A 6 23.58 -14.92 9.74
C ASN A 6 24.14 -16.02 8.81
N LEU A 7 23.79 -17.29 9.02
CA LEU A 7 24.16 -18.41 8.14
C LEU A 7 23.05 -18.79 7.15
N LEU A 8 21.91 -18.09 7.18
CA LEU A 8 20.79 -18.38 6.31
C LEU A 8 21.16 -18.07 4.86
N THR A 9 20.89 -19.02 3.97
CA THR A 9 21.08 -18.84 2.52
C THR A 9 19.77 -18.46 1.83
N HIS A 10 19.83 -18.09 0.54
CA HIS A 10 18.64 -17.88 -0.30
C HIS A 10 17.69 -19.08 -0.31
N SER A 11 18.22 -20.30 -0.36
CA SER A 11 17.41 -21.51 -0.26
C SER A 11 16.86 -21.70 1.16
N GLY A 12 17.66 -21.36 2.18
CA GLY A 12 17.26 -21.40 3.59
C GLY A 12 16.06 -20.51 3.91
N ILE A 13 16.07 -19.25 3.47
CA ILE A 13 14.94 -18.32 3.69
C ILE A 13 13.67 -18.79 2.97
N LYS A 14 13.77 -19.33 1.75
CA LYS A 14 12.62 -19.93 1.04
C LYS A 14 12.04 -21.14 1.80
N CYS A 15 12.90 -21.99 2.37
CA CYS A 15 12.44 -23.09 3.23
C CYS A 15 11.76 -22.56 4.50
N PHE A 16 12.35 -21.55 5.15
CA PHE A 16 11.76 -20.92 6.33
C PHE A 16 10.40 -20.28 6.03
N GLU A 17 10.25 -19.54 4.93
CA GLU A 17 8.98 -18.93 4.51
C GLU A 17 7.86 -19.99 4.36
N ARG A 18 8.16 -21.12 3.70
CA ARG A 18 7.22 -22.23 3.52
C ARG A 18 6.86 -22.87 4.85
N PHE A 19 7.85 -23.14 5.69
CA PHE A 19 7.64 -23.71 7.03
C PHE A 19 6.79 -22.77 7.89
N PHE A 20 7.14 -21.49 7.95
CA PHE A 20 6.44 -20.46 8.73
C PHE A 20 4.97 -20.39 8.35
N LYS A 21 4.65 -20.32 7.05
CA LYS A 21 3.27 -20.32 6.55
C LYS A 21 2.54 -21.63 6.86
N ALA A 22 3.17 -22.77 6.59
CA ALA A 22 2.55 -24.08 6.77
C ALA A 22 2.21 -24.37 8.24
N VAL A 23 3.14 -24.11 9.16
CA VAL A 23 2.94 -24.36 10.59
C VAL A 23 1.89 -23.41 11.16
N ASN A 24 1.98 -22.11 10.87
CA ASN A 24 0.98 -21.17 11.38
C ASN A 24 -0.41 -21.38 10.76
N SER A 25 -0.50 -21.91 9.54
CA SER A 25 -1.79 -22.34 8.98
C SER A 25 -2.34 -23.60 9.61
N LYS A 26 -1.48 -24.59 9.90
CA LYS A 26 -1.88 -25.80 10.62
C LYS A 26 -2.41 -25.49 12.02
N GLU A 27 -1.78 -24.55 12.72
CA GLU A 27 -2.18 -24.09 14.05
C GLU A 27 -3.33 -23.06 14.03
N GLY A 28 -3.94 -22.81 12.86
CA GLY A 28 -5.08 -21.90 12.73
C GLY A 28 -4.77 -20.40 12.89
N LYS A 29 -3.50 -20.03 13.11
CA LYS A 29 -3.04 -18.65 13.28
C LYS A 29 -3.05 -17.84 11.98
N LEU A 30 -2.80 -18.50 10.84
CA LEU A 30 -2.88 -17.92 9.51
C LEU A 30 -3.86 -18.68 8.62
N LYS A 31 -4.82 -17.98 8.02
CA LYS A 31 -5.71 -18.56 7.01
C LYS A 31 -5.33 -18.05 5.62
N ALA A 32 -4.99 -18.94 4.71
CA ALA A 32 -4.69 -18.58 3.32
C ALA A 32 -5.90 -17.93 2.64
N ARG A 33 -5.65 -16.92 1.80
CA ARG A 33 -6.63 -16.26 0.91
C ARG A 33 -6.05 -16.16 -0.50
N ARG A 34 -6.91 -15.82 -1.47
CA ARG A 34 -6.51 -15.65 -2.89
C ARG A 34 -5.32 -14.68 -3.07
N ARG A 35 -5.17 -13.68 -2.19
CA ARG A 35 -4.10 -12.67 -2.23
C ARG A 35 -3.52 -12.43 -0.83
N GLY A 36 -2.80 -13.42 -0.29
CA GLY A 36 -2.08 -13.34 0.98
C GLY A 36 -2.74 -14.16 2.10
N PHE A 37 -2.53 -13.74 3.35
CA PHE A 37 -3.00 -14.45 4.54
C PHE A 37 -3.90 -13.57 5.39
N LEU A 38 -4.80 -14.21 6.13
CA LEU A 38 -5.58 -13.62 7.21
C LEU A 38 -4.98 -14.04 8.55
N LEU A 39 -4.62 -13.07 9.39
CA LEU A 39 -4.04 -13.26 10.72
C LEU A 39 -5.14 -13.45 11.75
N ASN A 40 -5.30 -14.66 12.28
CA ASN A 40 -6.29 -14.97 13.32
C ASN A 40 -5.70 -14.88 14.74
N ASP A 41 -4.40 -15.13 14.88
CA ASP A 41 -3.65 -15.04 16.14
C ASP A 41 -2.29 -14.39 15.87
N PRO A 42 -1.97 -13.24 16.50
CA PRO A 42 -0.70 -12.55 16.31
C PRO A 42 0.52 -13.29 16.88
N ASN A 43 0.33 -14.29 17.73
CA ASN A 43 1.42 -15.05 18.35
C ASN A 43 1.98 -16.12 17.38
N LEU A 44 2.49 -15.67 16.23
CA LEU A 44 2.97 -16.55 15.17
C LEU A 44 4.20 -17.36 15.62
N ILE A 45 4.18 -18.65 15.31
CA ILE A 45 5.30 -19.56 15.57
C ILE A 45 6.46 -19.17 14.67
N GLY A 46 7.62 -18.94 15.27
CA GLY A 46 8.83 -18.52 14.58
C GLY A 46 8.93 -17.01 14.34
N LEU A 47 8.02 -16.19 14.89
CA LEU A 47 8.06 -14.73 14.72
C LEU A 47 9.34 -14.11 15.28
N ASP A 48 9.84 -14.58 16.43
CA ASP A 48 11.10 -14.10 17.00
C ASP A 48 12.28 -14.42 16.09
N TYR A 49 12.30 -15.62 15.50
CA TYR A 49 13.33 -16.00 14.54
C TYR A 49 13.24 -15.14 13.27
N LEU A 50 12.02 -14.86 12.77
CA LEU A 50 11.82 -13.95 11.64
C LEU A 50 12.36 -12.54 11.92
N TRP A 51 12.15 -12.00 13.12
CA TRP A 51 12.74 -10.71 13.50
C TRP A 51 14.26 -10.75 13.52
N ARG A 52 14.86 -11.84 14.00
CA ARG A 52 16.31 -12.03 13.93
C ARG A 52 16.81 -12.16 12.50
N VAL A 53 16.07 -12.83 11.60
CA VAL A 53 16.40 -12.85 10.16
C VAL A 53 16.39 -11.44 9.57
N ILE A 54 15.40 -10.63 9.94
CA ILE A 54 15.31 -9.24 9.48
C ILE A 54 16.51 -8.44 9.97
N THR A 55 16.90 -8.53 11.24
CA THR A 55 17.97 -7.70 11.79
C THR A 55 19.37 -8.25 11.52
N GLU A 56 19.60 -9.56 11.57
CA GLU A 56 20.94 -10.16 11.60
C GLU A 56 21.45 -10.69 10.24
N CYS A 57 20.59 -10.85 9.22
CA CYS A 57 21.03 -11.35 7.90
C CYS A 57 21.65 -10.27 7.00
N ASN A 58 22.00 -10.61 5.75
CA ASN A 58 22.30 -9.61 4.71
C ASN A 58 21.02 -8.95 4.17
N ASP A 59 21.16 -7.85 3.43
CA ASP A 59 20.02 -7.04 2.98
C ASP A 59 19.01 -7.78 2.10
N GLU A 60 19.48 -8.70 1.25
CA GLU A 60 18.60 -9.49 0.39
C GLU A 60 17.68 -10.40 1.21
N ILE A 61 18.25 -11.14 2.16
CA ILE A 61 17.50 -12.06 3.02
C ILE A 61 16.63 -11.30 4.03
N SER A 62 17.13 -10.19 4.59
CA SER A 62 16.33 -9.31 5.44
C SER A 62 15.12 -8.75 4.69
N SER A 63 15.27 -8.38 3.41
CA SER A 63 14.17 -7.93 2.57
C SER A 63 13.09 -9.00 2.41
N ARG A 64 13.48 -10.27 2.22
CA ARG A 64 12.54 -11.41 2.19
C ARG A 64 11.80 -11.60 3.52
N GLY A 65 12.50 -11.43 4.64
CA GLY A 65 11.87 -11.45 5.97
C GLY A 65 10.81 -10.35 6.14
N ILE A 66 11.12 -9.13 5.70
CA ILE A 66 10.17 -8.00 5.72
C ILE A 66 8.96 -8.28 4.82
N GLU A 67 9.18 -8.84 3.62
CA GLU A 67 8.08 -9.24 2.73
C GLU A 67 7.17 -10.29 3.37
N LEU A 68 7.74 -11.27 4.08
CA LEU A 68 6.97 -12.28 4.80
C LEU A 68 6.11 -11.63 5.90
N LEU A 69 6.68 -10.74 6.73
CA LEU A 69 5.92 -9.99 7.74
C LEU A 69 4.77 -9.20 7.10
N ARG A 70 5.06 -8.46 6.02
CA ARG A 70 4.07 -7.67 5.28
C ARG A 70 2.93 -8.55 4.77
N GLU A 71 3.24 -9.73 4.26
CA GLU A 71 2.27 -10.68 3.71
C GLU A 71 1.39 -11.31 4.80
N THR A 72 1.94 -11.62 5.98
CA THR A 72 1.22 -12.38 7.02
C THR A 72 0.59 -11.52 8.10
N CYS A 73 1.03 -10.27 8.30
CA CYS A 73 0.63 -9.47 9.47
C CYS A 73 -0.25 -8.24 9.16
N THR A 74 -0.57 -7.96 7.88
CA THR A 74 -1.28 -6.74 7.46
C THR A 74 -2.79 -6.93 7.24
N CYS A 75 -3.31 -8.16 7.39
CA CYS A 75 -4.72 -8.47 7.24
C CYS A 75 -5.23 -9.24 8.47
N THR A 76 -5.89 -8.54 9.38
CA THR A 76 -6.42 -9.14 10.62
C THR A 76 -7.72 -9.89 10.37
N GLY A 77 -7.85 -11.04 11.01
CA GLY A 77 -9.07 -11.84 11.07
C GLY A 77 -10.15 -11.18 11.91
N PRO A 78 -11.41 -11.64 11.79
CA PRO A 78 -12.56 -11.01 12.45
C PRO A 78 -12.53 -11.09 13.98
N SER A 79 -11.73 -12.00 14.54
CA SER A 79 -11.53 -12.15 15.99
C SER A 79 -10.55 -11.14 16.59
N LEU A 80 -9.84 -10.37 15.76
CA LEU A 80 -8.85 -9.41 16.21
C LEU A 80 -9.31 -7.98 15.88
N SER A 81 -9.05 -7.05 16.80
CA SER A 81 -9.20 -5.62 16.51
C SER A 81 -8.05 -5.15 15.61
N PRO A 82 -8.31 -4.68 14.38
CA PRO A 82 -7.24 -4.19 13.50
C PRO A 82 -6.39 -3.12 14.17
N ALA A 83 -7.02 -2.16 14.83
CA ALA A 83 -6.33 -1.06 15.49
C ALA A 83 -5.34 -1.54 16.57
N GLN A 84 -5.78 -2.45 17.45
CA GLN A 84 -4.91 -2.99 18.51
C GLN A 84 -3.74 -3.79 17.92
N GLN A 85 -3.95 -4.52 16.83
CA GLN A 85 -2.87 -5.27 16.18
C GLN A 85 -1.86 -4.36 15.50
N HIS A 86 -2.33 -3.32 14.81
CA HIS A 86 -1.47 -2.30 14.21
C HIS A 86 -0.63 -1.58 15.27
N GLU A 87 -1.26 -1.14 16.36
CA GLU A 87 -0.58 -0.48 17.48
C GLU A 87 0.45 -1.40 18.16
N ALA A 88 0.09 -2.66 18.40
CA ALA A 88 1.01 -3.65 18.97
C ALA A 88 2.22 -3.90 18.06
N PHE A 89 2.02 -4.05 16.75
CA PHE A 89 3.10 -4.22 15.78
C PHE A 89 4.06 -3.02 15.80
N LEU A 90 3.52 -1.80 15.75
CA LEU A 90 4.31 -0.56 15.76
C LEU A 90 5.09 -0.41 17.07
N THR A 91 4.43 -0.63 18.21
CA THR A 91 5.06 -0.59 19.55
C THR A 91 6.21 -1.59 19.64
N GLN A 92 6.01 -2.81 19.14
CA GLN A 92 7.05 -3.84 19.10
C GLN A 92 8.24 -3.47 18.21
N CYS A 93 8.01 -2.78 17.09
CA CYS A 93 9.09 -2.27 16.24
C CYS A 93 9.89 -1.18 16.98
N CYS A 94 9.22 -0.31 17.72
CA CYS A 94 9.87 0.79 18.43
C CYS A 94 10.68 0.29 19.62
N ALA A 95 10.13 -0.67 20.36
CA ALA A 95 10.88 -1.37 21.41
C ALA A 95 12.09 -2.15 20.87
N ARG A 96 12.11 -2.52 19.57
CA ARG A 96 13.28 -3.16 18.94
C ARG A 96 14.37 -2.14 18.61
N THR A 97 14.03 -0.99 18.03
CA THR A 97 15.03 0.05 17.76
C THR A 97 15.59 0.64 19.05
N GLN A 98 14.77 0.83 20.09
CA GLN A 98 15.24 1.28 21.41
C GLN A 98 16.23 0.29 22.03
N ARG A 99 15.97 -1.02 21.93
CA ARG A 99 16.91 -2.05 22.41
C ARG A 99 18.23 -2.02 21.62
N LEU A 100 18.15 -1.95 20.29
CA LEU A 100 19.32 -1.78 19.43
C LEU A 100 20.14 -0.55 19.84
N HIS A 101 19.47 0.57 20.11
CA HIS A 101 20.13 1.79 20.57
C HIS A 101 20.83 1.58 21.93
N SER A 102 20.15 0.96 22.89
CA SER A 102 20.69 0.72 24.24
C SER A 102 21.90 -0.23 24.27
N GLU A 103 21.95 -1.17 23.32
CA GLU A 103 23.03 -2.15 23.17
C GLU A 103 24.15 -1.66 22.24
N MET A 104 24.02 -0.44 21.68
CA MET A 104 24.94 0.10 20.70
C MET A 104 26.28 0.48 21.37
N VAL A 105 27.36 -0.13 20.88
CA VAL A 105 28.74 0.25 21.17
C VAL A 105 29.31 0.96 19.95
N ASP A 106 30.19 1.96 20.14
CA ASP A 106 30.69 2.80 19.04
C ASP A 106 31.32 2.01 17.89
N GLU A 107 32.07 0.95 18.18
CA GLU A 107 32.70 0.08 17.16
C GLU A 107 31.68 -0.66 16.28
N ALA A 108 30.48 -0.92 16.81
CA ALA A 108 29.39 -1.61 16.12
C ALA A 108 28.25 -0.66 15.70
N ALA A 109 28.45 0.66 15.80
CA ALA A 109 27.39 1.65 15.57
C ALA A 109 26.80 1.56 14.15
N SER A 110 27.62 1.34 13.12
CA SER A 110 27.15 1.20 11.74
C SER A 110 26.27 -0.04 11.54
N GLU A 111 26.64 -1.16 12.15
CA GLU A 111 25.85 -2.40 12.09
C GLU A 111 24.51 -2.21 12.83
N CYS A 112 24.55 -1.56 13.98
CA CYS A 112 23.35 -1.24 14.76
C CYS A 112 22.41 -0.31 13.97
N CYS A 113 22.94 0.73 13.33
CA CYS A 113 22.16 1.62 12.47
C CYS A 113 21.54 0.86 11.29
N THR A 114 22.27 -0.09 10.68
CA THR A 114 21.74 -0.96 9.62
C THR A 114 20.58 -1.81 10.13
N LYS A 115 20.68 -2.39 11.33
CA LYS A 115 19.59 -3.13 11.99
C LYS A 115 18.36 -2.23 12.20
N MET A 116 18.55 -1.00 12.65
CA MET A 116 17.47 -0.02 12.81
C MET A 116 16.81 0.32 11.47
N CYS A 117 17.57 0.55 10.39
CA CYS A 117 17.04 0.77 9.05
C CYS A 117 16.09 -0.35 8.62
N ARG A 118 16.43 -1.61 8.92
CA ARG A 118 15.60 -2.76 8.56
C ARG A 118 14.30 -2.83 9.36
N VAL A 119 14.32 -2.43 10.63
CA VAL A 119 13.09 -2.28 11.44
C VAL A 119 12.22 -1.14 10.89
N ILE A 120 12.81 0.02 10.57
CA ILE A 120 12.09 1.13 9.94
C ILE A 120 11.47 0.71 8.61
N ARG A 121 12.20 0.00 7.77
CA ARG A 121 11.69 -0.53 6.50
C ARG A 121 10.54 -1.51 6.72
N ALA A 122 10.57 -2.33 7.77
CA ALA A 122 9.44 -3.18 8.14
C ALA A 122 8.19 -2.35 8.50
N ILE A 123 8.36 -1.25 9.26
CA ILE A 123 7.27 -0.31 9.55
C ILE A 123 6.72 0.31 8.26
N GLN A 124 7.59 0.79 7.38
CA GLN A 124 7.21 1.44 6.13
C GLN A 124 6.41 0.50 5.22
N GLU A 125 6.91 -0.72 4.99
CA GLU A 125 6.24 -1.74 4.19
C GLU A 125 4.90 -2.17 4.79
N TYR A 126 4.82 -2.25 6.12
CA TYR A 126 3.59 -2.56 6.83
C TYR A 126 2.54 -1.46 6.64
N ILE A 127 2.91 -0.20 6.87
CA ILE A 127 2.02 0.96 6.69
C ILE A 127 1.56 1.04 5.24
N ASN A 128 2.50 0.97 4.29
CA ASN A 128 2.19 1.07 2.86
C ASN A 128 1.28 -0.05 2.38
N GLU A 129 1.43 -1.29 2.86
CA GLU A 129 0.55 -2.39 2.45
C GLU A 129 -0.86 -2.25 3.04
N CYS A 130 -0.98 -1.82 4.30
CA CYS A 130 -2.29 -1.49 4.88
C CYS A 130 -2.95 -0.33 4.13
N ASP A 131 -2.19 0.71 3.80
CA ASP A 131 -2.65 1.83 3.00
C ASP A 131 -3.11 1.38 1.61
N ARG A 132 -2.33 0.53 0.95
CA ARG A 132 -2.62 -0.07 -0.36
C ARG A 132 -3.84 -1.00 -0.34
N LYS A 133 -4.25 -1.50 0.81
CA LYS A 133 -5.46 -2.32 0.97
C LYS A 133 -6.69 -1.49 1.32
N PHE A 134 -6.52 -0.28 1.85
CA PHE A 134 -7.61 0.65 2.11
C PHE A 134 -8.32 1.01 0.80
N SER A 135 -9.62 0.77 0.72
CA SER A 135 -10.41 0.88 -0.52
C SER A 135 -11.18 2.18 -0.66
N ALA A 136 -11.39 2.91 0.43
CA ALA A 136 -12.09 4.19 0.42
C ALA A 136 -11.15 5.36 0.13
N ASP A 137 -11.73 6.51 -0.20
CA ASP A 137 -10.98 7.75 -0.31
C ASP A 137 -10.45 8.19 1.05
N ARG A 138 -9.18 8.58 1.08
CA ARG A 138 -8.47 9.04 2.28
C ARG A 138 -8.86 10.47 2.62
N GLN A 139 -9.33 10.72 3.84
CA GLN A 139 -9.55 12.05 4.40
C GLN A 139 -8.37 12.50 5.29
N ILE A 140 -7.65 11.54 5.88
CA ILE A 140 -6.48 11.75 6.74
C ILE A 140 -5.24 11.45 5.90
N LEU A 141 -4.83 12.43 5.09
CA LEU A 141 -3.79 12.25 4.09
C LEU A 141 -2.38 12.11 4.73
N PRO A 142 -1.53 11.21 4.21
CA PRO A 142 -0.11 11.17 4.57
C PRO A 142 0.59 12.47 4.15
N ILE A 143 1.68 12.85 4.83
CA ILE A 143 2.39 14.12 4.61
C ILE A 143 2.80 14.30 3.15
N TYR A 144 3.25 13.23 2.47
CA TYR A 144 3.62 13.31 1.05
C TYR A 144 2.46 13.71 0.13
N ARG A 145 1.20 13.52 0.55
CA ARG A 145 0.00 13.98 -0.16
C ARG A 145 -0.50 15.34 0.36
N SER A 146 -0.23 15.67 1.61
CA SER A 146 -0.70 16.89 2.25
C SER A 146 0.19 18.11 1.96
N GLY A 147 1.48 17.90 1.69
CA GLY A 147 2.47 18.98 1.58
C GLY A 147 2.92 19.32 0.15
N ARG A 148 3.37 20.57 -0.04
CA ARG A 148 4.13 21.08 -1.21
C ARG A 148 3.53 20.82 -2.60
N GLY A 149 2.22 20.58 -2.68
CA GLY A 149 1.55 20.43 -3.97
C GLY A 149 1.28 21.76 -4.66
N ARG A 150 0.88 21.68 -5.93
CA ARG A 150 0.49 22.82 -6.76
C ARG A 150 -0.78 22.49 -7.53
N GLN A 151 -1.61 23.49 -7.75
CA GLN A 151 -2.72 23.39 -8.69
C GLN A 151 -2.17 23.07 -10.09
N CYS A 152 -2.86 22.20 -10.82
CA CYS A 152 -2.58 21.93 -12.22
C CYS A 152 -3.90 21.82 -12.99
N THR A 153 -3.91 22.32 -14.22
CA THR A 153 -4.99 22.09 -15.15
C THR A 153 -4.66 20.88 -16.02
N ILE A 154 -5.57 19.91 -16.10
CA ILE A 154 -5.47 18.76 -16.99
C ILE A 154 -6.45 18.97 -18.14
N ILE A 155 -5.95 18.91 -19.37
CA ILE A 155 -6.76 19.03 -20.58
C ILE A 155 -7.13 17.61 -21.01
N VAL A 156 -8.42 17.32 -21.16
CA VAL A 156 -8.87 15.97 -21.52
C VAL A 156 -9.53 16.02 -22.88
N ARG A 157 -8.93 15.33 -23.84
CA ARG A 157 -9.43 15.13 -25.18
C ARG A 157 -10.15 13.79 -25.28
N PHE A 158 -11.43 13.83 -25.62
CA PHE A 158 -12.21 12.61 -25.78
C PHE A 158 -12.02 12.03 -27.19
N ASN A 159 -11.86 10.71 -27.25
CA ASN A 159 -11.83 9.96 -28.50
C ASN A 159 -12.83 8.80 -28.39
N PHE A 160 -13.95 8.91 -29.11
CA PHE A 160 -15.01 7.92 -29.15
C PHE A 160 -14.76 6.95 -30.31
N GLN A 161 -14.72 5.65 -30.04
CA GLN A 161 -14.44 4.63 -31.07
C GLN A 161 -15.41 4.64 -32.25
N THR A 162 -16.67 4.97 -32.01
CA THR A 162 -17.71 4.96 -33.05
C THR A 162 -17.65 6.19 -33.96
N GLY A 163 -16.82 7.19 -33.64
CA GLY A 163 -16.64 8.42 -34.43
C GLY A 163 -17.88 9.34 -34.51
N GLN A 164 -19.04 8.86 -34.07
CA GLN A 164 -20.32 9.58 -34.14
C GLN A 164 -20.52 10.62 -33.03
N ARG A 165 -19.60 10.68 -32.07
CA ARG A 165 -19.67 11.58 -30.92
C ARG A 165 -18.38 12.38 -30.85
N GLN A 166 -18.52 13.70 -30.84
CA GLN A 166 -17.46 14.62 -30.47
C GLN A 166 -17.96 15.45 -29.29
N ILE A 167 -17.18 15.46 -28.23
CA ILE A 167 -17.35 16.37 -27.10
C ILE A 167 -16.10 17.25 -27.11
N ASP A 168 -16.29 18.54 -26.85
CA ASP A 168 -15.18 19.47 -26.74
C ASP A 168 -14.17 18.99 -25.68
N ASP A 169 -12.90 19.32 -25.91
CA ASP A 169 -11.85 19.11 -24.92
C ASP A 169 -12.26 19.82 -23.62
N ILE A 170 -12.16 19.13 -22.49
CA ILE A 170 -12.50 19.71 -21.18
C ILE A 170 -11.24 20.09 -20.43
N GLU A 171 -11.31 21.18 -19.69
CA GLU A 171 -10.31 21.55 -18.70
C GLU A 171 -10.75 21.09 -17.31
N LEU A 172 -9.91 20.28 -16.67
CA LEU A 172 -10.09 19.85 -15.29
C LEU A 172 -9.08 20.55 -14.40
N PHE A 173 -9.57 21.35 -13.46
CA PHE A 173 -8.77 21.81 -12.34
C PHE A 173 -8.50 20.63 -11.40
N SER A 174 -7.23 20.38 -11.14
CA SER A 174 -6.73 19.29 -10.33
C SER A 174 -5.54 19.80 -9.49
N HIS A 175 -4.90 18.90 -8.76
CA HIS A 175 -3.77 19.21 -7.91
C HIS A 175 -2.71 18.13 -8.01
N SER A 176 -1.42 18.50 -7.93
CA SER A 176 -0.30 17.57 -8.10
C SER A 176 -0.29 16.40 -7.11
N ASN A 177 -1.00 16.54 -5.99
CA ASN A 177 -1.11 15.54 -4.93
C ASN A 177 -2.43 14.75 -4.96
N GLU A 178 -3.32 15.03 -5.92
CA GLU A 178 -4.46 14.16 -6.21
C GLU A 178 -3.96 12.83 -6.76
N THR A 179 -4.73 11.77 -6.53
CA THR A 179 -4.40 10.45 -7.08
C THR A 179 -4.90 10.34 -8.51
N LEU A 180 -4.26 9.46 -9.28
CA LEU A 180 -4.76 9.10 -10.60
C LEU A 180 -6.20 8.55 -10.53
N HIS A 181 -6.56 7.84 -9.46
CA HIS A 181 -7.94 7.39 -9.24
C HIS A 181 -8.93 8.55 -9.20
N SER A 182 -8.67 9.57 -8.36
CA SER A 182 -9.55 10.74 -8.24
C SER A 182 -9.68 11.48 -9.57
N LEU A 183 -8.59 11.59 -10.33
CA LEU A 183 -8.61 12.18 -11.68
C LEU A 183 -9.47 11.36 -12.65
N ARG A 184 -9.31 10.03 -12.70
CA ARG A 184 -10.17 9.17 -13.54
C ARG A 184 -11.64 9.34 -13.21
N VAL A 185 -11.97 9.32 -11.92
CA VAL A 185 -13.35 9.49 -11.44
C VAL A 185 -13.88 10.88 -11.82
N ALA A 186 -13.06 11.93 -11.75
CA ALA A 186 -13.44 13.27 -12.20
C ALA A 186 -13.72 13.33 -13.71
N VAL A 187 -12.88 12.69 -14.53
CA VAL A 187 -13.12 12.57 -15.99
C VAL A 187 -14.42 11.83 -16.28
N GLN A 188 -14.65 10.69 -15.61
CA GLN A 188 -15.89 9.92 -15.76
C GLN A 188 -17.12 10.73 -15.36
N ARG A 189 -17.05 11.48 -14.26
CA ARG A 189 -18.14 12.36 -13.82
C ARG A 189 -18.44 13.45 -14.85
N ARG A 190 -17.41 14.14 -15.38
CA ARG A 190 -17.61 15.15 -16.43
C ARG A 190 -18.23 14.56 -17.68
N LEU A 191 -17.77 13.39 -18.10
CA LEU A 191 -18.33 12.68 -19.24
C LEU A 191 -19.83 12.41 -19.03
N LYS A 192 -20.24 11.92 -17.86
CA LYS A 192 -21.66 11.68 -17.53
C LYS A 192 -22.53 12.97 -17.50
N CYS A 193 -21.98 14.09 -17.02
CA CYS A 193 -22.73 15.34 -16.86
C CYS A 193 -22.74 16.23 -18.13
N SER A 194 -21.92 15.95 -19.14
CA SER A 194 -21.75 16.82 -20.31
C SER A 194 -22.89 16.75 -21.35
N SER A 195 -23.92 15.92 -21.14
CA SER A 195 -25.06 15.82 -22.06
C SER A 195 -26.35 16.35 -21.43
N GLU A 196 -27.10 17.17 -22.18
CA GLU A 196 -28.48 17.61 -21.87
C GLU A 196 -29.47 16.44 -21.69
N SER A 197 -29.09 15.21 -22.07
CA SER A 197 -29.82 13.97 -21.82
C SER A 197 -28.94 12.97 -21.06
N SER A 198 -28.56 13.31 -19.83
CA SER A 198 -27.71 12.53 -18.90
C SER A 198 -28.02 11.03 -18.83
N ILE A 199 -29.28 10.63 -19.04
CA ILE A 199 -29.74 9.23 -19.04
C ILE A 199 -29.13 8.43 -20.21
N LYS A 200 -28.85 9.07 -21.36
CA LYS A 200 -28.31 8.37 -22.54
C LYS A 200 -26.81 8.10 -22.45
N LEU A 201 -26.03 8.76 -21.59
CA LEU A 201 -24.58 8.54 -21.54
C LEU A 201 -24.16 7.42 -20.59
N GLU A 202 -24.86 7.28 -19.45
CA GLU A 202 -24.60 6.17 -18.51
C GLU A 202 -24.83 4.79 -19.13
N MET A 203 -25.76 4.68 -20.09
CA MET A 203 -26.12 3.41 -20.74
C MET A 203 -25.10 2.87 -21.75
N TYR A 204 -24.05 3.64 -22.13
CA TYR A 204 -23.13 3.24 -23.20
C TYR A 204 -21.66 3.18 -22.78
N ILE A 205 -21.23 3.84 -21.69
CA ILE A 205 -19.81 3.83 -21.31
C ILE A 205 -19.49 2.55 -20.54
N ASN A 206 -18.92 1.55 -21.23
CA ASN A 206 -18.43 0.33 -20.59
C ASN A 206 -16.98 0.45 -20.12
N LYS A 207 -16.18 1.32 -20.77
CA LYS A 207 -14.76 1.47 -20.47
C LYS A 207 -14.27 2.87 -20.79
N LEU A 208 -13.52 3.45 -19.85
CA LEU A 208 -12.73 4.67 -20.04
C LEU A 208 -11.26 4.31 -19.87
N GLU A 209 -10.46 4.61 -20.89
CA GLU A 209 -9.01 4.51 -20.81
C GLU A 209 -8.39 5.90 -20.98
N LEU A 210 -7.45 6.25 -20.11
CA LEU A 210 -6.73 7.51 -20.19
C LEU A 210 -5.33 7.24 -20.72
N TYR A 211 -4.90 8.04 -21.69
CA TYR A 211 -3.57 7.99 -22.27
C TYR A 211 -2.87 9.33 -22.09
N VAL A 212 -1.56 9.29 -21.85
CA VAL A 212 -0.69 10.47 -21.87
C VAL A 212 0.47 10.18 -22.81
N ASN A 213 0.76 11.08 -23.75
CA ASN A 213 1.83 10.90 -24.75
C ASN A 213 1.76 9.55 -25.50
N GLY A 214 0.55 9.00 -25.71
CA GLY A 214 0.33 7.70 -26.35
C GLY A 214 0.43 6.48 -25.43
N GLU A 215 0.87 6.64 -24.18
CA GLU A 215 0.97 5.56 -23.19
C GLU A 215 -0.28 5.46 -22.33
N LEU A 216 -0.71 4.23 -22.05
CA LEU A 216 -1.86 3.95 -21.19
C LEU A 216 -1.52 4.26 -19.73
N LEU A 217 -2.36 5.08 -19.07
CA LEU A 217 -2.33 5.23 -17.63
C LEU A 217 -2.94 3.98 -16.98
N ASP A 218 -2.08 3.06 -16.54
CA ASP A 218 -2.45 1.77 -15.95
C ASP A 218 -3.13 1.91 -14.58
N SER A 219 -4.13 1.07 -14.28
CA SER A 219 -4.87 1.12 -13.02
C SER A 219 -4.03 0.73 -11.79
N SER A 220 -2.90 0.06 -11.98
CA SER A 220 -1.90 -0.17 -10.93
C SER A 220 -1.31 1.14 -10.38
N HIS A 221 -1.39 2.24 -11.14
CA HIS A 221 -0.96 3.57 -10.72
C HIS A 221 -2.05 4.40 -10.05
N ASP A 222 -3.26 3.87 -9.85
CA ASP A 222 -4.40 4.63 -9.33
C ASP A 222 -4.16 5.26 -7.95
N ARG A 223 -3.24 4.70 -7.17
CA ARG A 223 -2.84 5.23 -5.86
C ARG A 223 -1.68 6.21 -5.91
N LYS A 224 -0.94 6.28 -7.02
CA LYS A 224 0.12 7.26 -7.21
C LYS A 224 -0.49 8.65 -7.36
N ILE A 225 0.20 9.64 -6.82
CA ILE A 225 -0.17 11.04 -7.03
C ILE A 225 0.27 11.51 -8.42
N LEU A 226 -0.38 12.55 -8.94
CA LEU A 226 -0.12 13.06 -10.29
C LEU A 226 1.36 13.41 -10.52
N SER A 227 2.04 13.99 -9.52
CA SER A 227 3.46 14.31 -9.60
C SER A 227 4.38 13.09 -9.74
N GLN A 228 4.00 11.92 -9.19
CA GLN A 228 4.77 10.66 -9.27
C GLN A 228 4.62 9.96 -10.63
N ILE A 229 3.56 10.28 -11.38
CA ILE A 229 3.33 9.79 -12.74
C ILE A 229 3.58 10.87 -13.80
N HIS A 230 4.32 11.91 -13.41
CA HIS A 230 4.75 13.00 -14.29
C HIS A 230 3.63 13.76 -15.01
N LEU A 231 2.40 13.73 -14.49
CA LEU A 231 1.32 14.60 -14.96
C LEU A 231 1.55 16.00 -14.37
N ARG A 232 1.83 16.96 -15.26
CA ARG A 232 2.15 18.36 -14.93
C ARG A 232 1.00 19.29 -15.34
N ASP A 233 1.15 20.58 -15.03
CA ASP A 233 0.22 21.60 -15.50
C ASP A 233 0.09 21.58 -17.03
N LYS A 234 -1.15 21.71 -17.52
CA LYS A 234 -1.57 21.66 -18.93
C LYS A 234 -1.25 20.34 -19.65
N THR A 235 -1.07 19.25 -18.91
CA THR A 235 -0.92 17.93 -19.54
C THR A 235 -2.19 17.58 -20.29
N ILE A 236 -2.03 17.11 -21.54
CA ILE A 236 -3.12 16.64 -22.39
C ILE A 236 -3.28 15.13 -22.18
N LEU A 237 -4.45 14.73 -21.70
CA LEU A 237 -4.86 13.34 -21.62
C LEU A 237 -5.80 13.01 -22.77
N VAL A 238 -5.57 11.89 -23.43
CA VAL A 238 -6.51 11.32 -24.40
C VAL A 238 -7.38 10.30 -23.68
N ALA A 239 -8.65 10.64 -23.50
CA ALA A 239 -9.68 9.77 -22.95
C ALA A 239 -10.33 8.96 -24.07
N LYS A 240 -9.92 7.70 -24.23
CA LYS A 240 -10.60 6.77 -25.14
C LYS A 240 -11.84 6.20 -24.45
N VAL A 241 -13.00 6.47 -25.05
CA VAL A 241 -14.30 6.03 -24.56
C VAL A 241 -14.81 4.91 -25.47
N TYR A 242 -15.11 3.78 -24.85
CA TYR A 242 -15.64 2.61 -25.53
C TYR A 242 -17.14 2.53 -25.25
N ASP A 243 -17.93 2.71 -26.31
CA ASP A 243 -19.39 2.59 -26.26
C ASP A 243 -19.81 1.11 -26.42
N GLY A 244 -20.69 0.63 -25.55
CA GLY A 244 -21.38 -0.66 -25.71
C GLY A 244 -22.67 -0.70 -24.92
N GLN A 245 -23.71 -1.34 -25.48
CA GLN A 245 -25.06 -1.37 -24.92
C GLN A 245 -25.08 -2.12 -23.57
N VAL A 246 -25.65 -1.49 -22.53
CA VAL A 246 -26.04 -2.19 -21.29
C VAL A 246 -27.17 -3.17 -21.61
N CYS A 247 -26.81 -4.41 -21.95
CA CYS A 247 -27.75 -5.53 -21.97
C CYS A 247 -27.67 -6.25 -20.62
N GLY A 248 -28.60 -5.89 -19.73
CA GLY A 248 -29.03 -6.79 -18.67
C GLY A 248 -29.95 -7.87 -19.24
N SER A 249 -29.66 -9.12 -18.90
CA SER A 249 -30.51 -10.32 -19.07
C SER A 249 -30.48 -11.06 -20.43
N GLY A 250 -29.90 -12.27 -20.39
CA GLY A 250 -30.42 -13.47 -21.08
C GLY A 250 -30.01 -13.74 -22.54
N GLY A 251 -29.39 -14.91 -22.77
CA GLY A 251 -29.27 -15.56 -24.09
C GLY A 251 -27.84 -15.58 -24.62
N CYS A 252 -27.03 -16.58 -24.26
CA CYS A 252 -26.91 -17.92 -24.86
C CYS A 252 -25.59 -18.06 -25.64
N GLY A 253 -24.71 -18.84 -25.03
CA GLY A 253 -23.43 -19.32 -25.55
C GLY A 253 -23.00 -20.46 -24.64
N SER A 254 -23.73 -21.56 -24.73
CA SER A 254 -23.56 -22.76 -23.90
C SER A 254 -22.19 -23.40 -24.15
N SER A 255 -21.42 -23.57 -23.09
CA SER A 255 -20.47 -24.68 -22.95
C SER A 255 -20.43 -25.08 -21.48
N ASN A 256 -21.07 -26.20 -21.18
CA ASN A 256 -20.92 -26.93 -19.94
C ASN A 256 -19.46 -27.33 -19.75
N GLU A 257 -18.84 -26.89 -18.66
CA GLU A 257 -17.81 -27.67 -17.97
C GLU A 257 -18.04 -27.44 -16.48
N SER A 258 -18.52 -28.49 -15.81
CA SER A 258 -18.66 -28.54 -14.36
C SER A 258 -17.28 -28.47 -13.72
N SER A 259 -16.94 -27.34 -13.11
CA SER A 259 -15.92 -27.30 -12.06
C SER A 259 -16.58 -26.88 -10.76
N SER A 260 -16.81 -27.86 -9.90
CA SER A 260 -17.08 -27.65 -8.48
C SER A 260 -15.84 -27.07 -7.80
N ASP A 261 -15.55 -25.79 -8.04
CA ASP A 261 -14.55 -25.07 -7.26
C ASP A 261 -15.27 -24.49 -6.04
N SER A 262 -15.29 -25.26 -4.96
CA SER A 262 -15.67 -24.76 -3.63
C SER A 262 -14.57 -23.84 -3.10
N SER A 263 -14.27 -22.75 -3.82
CA SER A 263 -13.55 -21.64 -3.25
C SER A 263 -14.52 -20.95 -2.31
N ALA A 264 -14.41 -21.24 -1.02
CA ALA A 264 -15.11 -20.51 0.02
C ALA A 264 -14.76 -19.03 -0.11
N THR A 265 -15.57 -18.28 -0.84
CA THR A 265 -15.53 -16.83 -0.92
C THR A 265 -15.87 -16.35 0.49
N SER A 266 -14.85 -16.24 1.33
CA SER A 266 -15.03 -15.72 2.68
C SER A 266 -15.72 -14.36 2.53
N PRO A 267 -16.80 -14.10 3.27
CA PRO A 267 -17.54 -12.85 3.15
C PRO A 267 -16.57 -11.66 3.20
N PRO A 268 -16.84 -10.58 2.45
CA PRO A 268 -15.99 -9.40 2.49
C PRO A 268 -15.84 -8.95 3.95
N LEU A 269 -14.58 -8.77 4.38
CA LEU A 269 -14.32 -8.24 5.70
C LEU A 269 -14.96 -6.84 5.79
N PRO A 270 -15.48 -6.45 6.95
CA PRO A 270 -15.99 -5.11 7.14
C PRO A 270 -14.88 -4.09 6.78
N PRO A 271 -15.24 -2.96 6.17
CA PRO A 271 -14.26 -1.95 5.78
C PRO A 271 -13.52 -1.45 7.02
N THR A 272 -12.19 -1.49 6.98
CA THR A 272 -11.35 -0.93 8.04
C THR A 272 -11.61 0.57 8.14
N ALA A 273 -11.91 1.08 9.34
CA ALA A 273 -12.05 2.52 9.55
C ALA A 273 -10.72 3.23 9.28
N GLU A 274 -10.74 4.39 8.63
CA GLU A 274 -9.50 5.12 8.28
C GLU A 274 -8.64 5.44 9.52
N HIS A 275 -9.28 5.78 10.64
CA HIS A 275 -8.60 6.02 11.92
C HIS A 275 -7.86 4.80 12.48
N ALA A 276 -8.22 3.59 12.04
CA ALA A 276 -7.55 2.36 12.43
C ALA A 276 -6.37 2.01 11.50
N LEU A 277 -6.05 2.82 10.48
CA LEU A 277 -4.87 2.57 9.65
C LEU A 277 -3.58 2.76 10.48
N PRO A 278 -2.56 1.89 10.29
CA PRO A 278 -1.34 1.97 11.09
C PRO A 278 -0.63 3.30 10.94
N GLY A 279 -0.59 3.92 9.75
CA GLY A 279 0.01 5.24 9.57
C GLY A 279 -0.70 6.33 10.37
N VAL A 280 -2.04 6.25 10.51
CA VAL A 280 -2.86 7.20 11.28
C VAL A 280 -2.67 6.97 12.78
N LEU A 281 -2.79 5.72 13.23
CA LEU A 281 -2.55 5.34 14.63
C LEU A 281 -1.15 5.74 15.08
N PHE A 282 -0.16 5.48 14.22
CA PHE A 282 1.22 5.83 14.49
C PHE A 282 1.35 7.34 14.67
N ALA A 283 0.87 8.16 13.72
CA ALA A 283 0.95 9.62 13.80
C ALA A 283 0.17 10.25 14.96
N GLN A 284 -0.80 9.54 15.54
CA GLN A 284 -1.57 9.99 16.70
C GLN A 284 -0.91 9.59 18.03
N GLY A 285 0.04 8.66 18.02
CA GLY A 285 0.75 8.25 19.21
C GLY A 285 1.66 9.37 19.73
N THR A 286 1.61 9.63 21.04
CA THR A 286 2.45 10.65 21.70
C THR A 286 3.95 10.41 21.54
N TRP A 287 4.33 9.16 21.26
CA TRP A 287 5.70 8.73 21.07
C TRP A 287 6.18 8.81 19.60
N TYR A 288 5.31 9.11 18.64
CA TYR A 288 5.63 9.15 17.20
C TYR A 288 6.72 10.16 16.83
N LEU A 289 6.51 11.43 17.17
CA LEU A 289 7.48 12.49 16.87
C LEU A 289 8.79 12.27 17.62
N PRO A 290 8.80 11.99 18.94
CA PRO A 290 10.03 11.63 19.66
C PRO A 290 10.78 10.47 18.99
N PHE A 291 10.07 9.42 18.58
CA PHE A 291 10.66 8.25 17.94
C PHE A 291 11.37 8.57 16.62
N ILE A 292 10.71 9.32 15.72
CA ILE A 292 11.31 9.68 14.43
C ILE A 292 12.52 10.58 14.63
N LEU A 293 12.39 11.60 15.49
CA LEU A 293 13.46 12.56 15.75
C LEU A 293 14.67 11.90 16.41
N GLU A 294 14.45 10.94 17.32
CA GLU A 294 15.52 10.16 17.93
C GLU A 294 16.29 9.35 16.86
N LEU A 295 15.59 8.68 15.94
CA LEU A 295 16.23 7.92 14.87
C LEU A 295 17.00 8.81 13.87
N GLU A 296 16.43 9.96 13.48
CA GLU A 296 17.14 10.94 12.66
C GLU A 296 18.40 11.45 13.37
N HIS A 297 18.29 11.75 14.66
CA HIS A 297 19.41 12.20 15.49
C HIS A 297 20.51 11.15 15.59
N ILE A 298 20.17 9.87 15.83
CA ILE A 298 21.13 8.76 15.83
C ILE A 298 21.83 8.67 14.48
N GLY A 299 21.08 8.70 13.38
CA GLY A 299 21.65 8.65 12.02
C GLY A 299 22.63 9.79 11.76
N ILE A 300 22.30 11.02 12.16
CA ILE A 300 23.16 12.20 11.99
C ILE A 300 24.42 12.08 12.87
N THR A 301 24.25 11.79 14.16
CA THR A 301 25.36 11.74 15.12
C THR A 301 26.34 10.60 14.85
N LYS A 302 25.87 9.49 14.28
CA LYS A 302 26.71 8.37 13.86
C LYS A 302 27.17 8.45 12.39
N GLY A 303 26.84 9.52 11.67
CA GLY A 303 27.21 9.70 10.26
C GLY A 303 26.60 8.65 9.32
N HIS A 304 25.49 8.03 9.71
CA HIS A 304 24.83 6.96 8.96
C HIS A 304 23.63 7.50 8.16
N ALA A 305 23.93 8.09 7.00
CA ALA A 305 22.93 8.70 6.12
C ALA A 305 21.70 7.82 5.79
N PRO A 306 21.83 6.49 5.55
CA PRO A 306 20.65 5.66 5.29
C PRO A 306 19.65 5.61 6.44
N LEU A 307 20.10 5.78 7.70
CA LEU A 307 19.20 5.78 8.85
C LEU A 307 18.43 7.09 8.93
N THR A 308 19.13 8.22 8.72
CA THR A 308 18.50 9.54 8.64
C THR A 308 17.46 9.59 7.52
N GLU A 309 17.79 9.08 6.33
CA GLU A 309 16.85 9.04 5.21
C GLU A 309 15.66 8.13 5.50
N ALA A 310 15.88 6.94 6.07
CA ALA A 310 14.81 6.01 6.41
C ALA A 310 13.83 6.61 7.44
N ALA A 311 14.35 7.28 8.47
CA ALA A 311 13.53 7.97 9.47
C ALA A 311 12.75 9.14 8.86
N HIS A 312 13.40 9.93 7.98
CA HIS A 312 12.75 11.01 7.26
C HIS A 312 11.60 10.49 6.37
N LEU A 313 11.83 9.43 5.61
CA LEU A 313 10.80 8.82 4.75
C LEU A 313 9.62 8.26 5.57
N LEU A 314 9.88 7.74 6.77
CA LEU A 314 8.82 7.28 7.68
C LEU A 314 7.89 8.43 8.08
N SER A 315 8.42 9.66 8.25
CA SER A 315 7.59 10.84 8.48
C SER A 315 6.64 11.12 7.32
N GLN A 316 7.08 10.89 6.08
CA GLN A 316 6.34 11.27 4.88
C GLN A 316 5.12 10.39 4.63
N ILE A 317 5.19 9.10 4.97
CA ILE A 317 4.12 8.12 4.71
C ILE A 317 3.03 8.11 5.79
N CYS A 318 3.24 8.81 6.90
CA CYS A 318 2.26 9.03 7.95
C CYS A 318 1.56 10.39 7.75
N PRO A 319 0.33 10.57 8.26
CA PRO A 319 -0.30 11.89 8.34
C PRO A 319 0.46 12.86 9.27
N PRO A 320 0.21 14.18 9.17
CA PRO A 320 0.73 15.12 10.15
C PRO A 320 0.23 14.77 11.56
N HIS A 321 1.14 14.81 12.53
CA HIS A 321 0.82 14.63 13.93
C HIS A 321 -0.22 15.69 14.36
N LYS A 322 -1.31 15.28 14.99
CA LYS A 322 -2.31 16.22 15.52
C LYS A 322 -1.85 16.71 16.89
N HIS A 323 -1.79 18.04 17.06
CA HIS A 323 -1.60 18.67 18.36
C HIS A 323 -2.75 18.33 19.32
#